data_AF-A0A803KNU8-F1
#
_entry.id   AF-A0A803KNU8-F1
#
_cell.length_a   1.000
_cell.length_b   1.000
_cell.length_c   1.000
_cell.angle_alpha   90.00
_cell.angle_beta   90.00
_cell.angle_gamma   90.00
#
_symmetry.space_group_name_H-M   'P 1'
#
loop_
_entity.id
_entity.type
_entity.pdbx_description
1 polymer ?
#
loop_
_entity_poly.entity_id
_entity_poly.type
_entity_poly.pdbx_seq_one_letter_code
_entity_poly.pdbx_strand_id
1 'polypeptide(L)'
;RKGAVEVGLPPAWVDVSEDVASNVQRARSKMAELTKAHAKALMPSFGDGKEDQRRIENLTHEITNLIRKSEKSLHRLSAGGPTKDSNVRKNVQRSFATDLQSLSMELRKKQSAYLKRLQKQKEGSDGDLEINMNGSRSQVEDTDLDDQEMNEHQLARIRKSEAFTVEREREIQQVAESVNELAQIMKDLSVLVIDQGTIVDRVDYNIQNVAATVQEGLKQLQKVIFLVYVI
;
A
#
# COMPACT_ATOMS: atom_id res chain seq x y z
N ARG A 1 30.08 -41.44 19.52
CA ARG A 1 30.52 -40.05 19.22
C ARG A 1 29.27 -39.19 19.17
N LYS A 2 29.17 -38.20 20.07
CA LYS A 2 28.03 -37.28 20.19
C LYS A 2 27.98 -36.37 18.96
N GLY A 3 26.85 -36.33 18.26
CA GLY A 3 26.60 -35.36 17.21
C GLY A 3 26.48 -33.99 17.86
N ALA A 4 27.42 -33.09 17.56
CA ALA A 4 27.30 -31.70 17.95
C ALA A 4 26.01 -31.15 17.35
N VAL A 5 25.13 -30.61 18.19
CA VAL A 5 24.09 -29.71 17.74
C VAL A 5 24.84 -28.48 17.26
N GLU A 6 25.10 -28.40 15.95
CA GLU A 6 25.46 -27.14 15.32
C GLU A 6 24.30 -26.21 15.60
N VAL A 7 24.47 -25.34 16.60
CA VAL A 7 23.72 -24.07 16.67
C VAL A 7 24.28 -23.22 15.54
N GLY A 8 23.99 -23.64 14.31
CA GLY A 8 24.40 -22.99 13.10
C GLY A 8 23.63 -21.69 12.97
N LEU A 9 24.33 -20.64 12.54
CA LEU A 9 23.73 -19.36 12.21
C LEU A 9 22.44 -19.58 11.38
N PRO A 10 21.38 -18.81 11.65
CA PRO A 10 20.15 -18.95 10.89
C PRO A 10 20.46 -18.88 9.39
N PRO A 11 19.78 -19.70 8.56
CA PRO A 11 20.02 -19.69 7.13
C PRO A 11 19.90 -18.28 6.55
N ALA A 12 20.74 -17.91 5.58
CA ALA A 12 20.75 -16.56 4.99
C ALA A 12 19.39 -16.08 4.41
N TRP A 13 18.43 -17.00 4.19
CA TRP A 13 17.08 -16.63 3.79
C TRP A 13 16.26 -16.01 4.94
N VAL A 14 16.62 -16.32 6.20
CA VAL A 14 15.98 -15.77 7.40
C VAL A 14 16.24 -14.28 7.50
N ASP A 15 17.47 -13.80 7.29
CA ASP A 15 17.80 -12.37 7.30
C ASP A 15 16.96 -11.59 6.27
N VAL A 16 16.84 -12.15 5.05
CA VAL A 16 16.00 -11.55 3.99
C VAL A 16 14.53 -11.54 4.39
N SER A 17 14.06 -12.57 5.11
CA SER A 17 12.69 -12.65 5.61
C SER A 17 12.40 -11.62 6.71
N GLU A 18 13.37 -11.36 7.59
CA GLU A 18 13.29 -10.32 8.62
C GLU A 18 13.28 -8.91 8.02
N ASP A 19 14.09 -8.67 7.00
CA ASP A 19 14.09 -7.43 6.23
C ASP A 19 12.73 -7.17 5.57
N VAL A 20 12.15 -8.20 4.93
CA VAL A 20 10.81 -8.12 4.33
C VAL A 20 9.75 -7.85 5.40
N ALA A 21 9.81 -8.54 6.55
CA ALA A 21 8.88 -8.31 7.65
C ALA A 21 8.96 -6.86 8.19
N SER A 22 10.18 -6.35 8.36
CA SER A 22 10.44 -4.97 8.79
C SER A 22 9.88 -3.96 7.80
N ASN A 23 10.08 -4.18 6.49
CA ASN A 23 9.54 -3.32 5.45
C ASN A 23 8.00 -3.35 5.40
N VAL A 24 7.38 -4.53 5.52
CA VAL A 24 5.92 -4.69 5.59
C VAL A 24 5.35 -3.91 6.78
N GLN A 25 5.99 -4.00 7.95
CA GLN A 25 5.54 -3.28 9.14
C GLN A 25 5.67 -1.77 8.97
N ARG A 26 6.79 -1.29 8.43
CA ARG A 26 6.99 0.14 8.11
C ARG A 26 5.95 0.63 7.11
N ALA A 27 5.63 -0.16 6.09
CA ALA A 27 4.61 0.17 5.09
C ALA A 27 3.22 0.31 5.75
N ARG A 28 2.85 -0.60 6.67
CA ARG A 28 1.59 -0.50 7.45
C ARG A 28 1.54 0.77 8.29
N SER A 29 2.61 1.10 9.01
CA SER A 29 2.67 2.34 9.81
C SER A 29 2.52 3.59 8.94
N LYS A 30 3.25 3.66 7.82
CA LYS A 30 3.14 4.79 6.87
C LYS A 30 1.77 4.86 6.20
N MET A 31 1.12 3.73 5.96
CA MET A 31 -0.26 3.69 5.45
C MET A 31 -1.27 4.35 6.41
N ALA A 32 -1.05 4.19 7.72
CA ALA A 32 -1.86 4.86 8.74
C ALA A 32 -1.60 6.37 8.75
N GLU A 33 -0.34 6.80 8.61
CA GLU A 33 0.01 8.22 8.47
C GLU A 33 -0.58 8.84 7.20
N LEU A 34 -0.52 8.12 6.07
CA LEU A 34 -1.10 8.55 4.80
C LEU A 34 -2.60 8.79 4.95
N THR A 35 -3.30 7.91 5.67
CA THR A 35 -4.74 8.07 5.94
C THR A 35 -5.04 9.36 6.71
N LYS A 36 -4.19 9.71 7.69
CA LYS A 36 -4.31 10.97 8.44
C LYS A 36 -4.02 12.19 7.56
N ALA A 37 -2.99 12.11 6.72
CA ALA A 37 -2.64 13.17 5.78
C ALA A 37 -3.78 13.42 4.76
N HIS A 38 -4.36 12.36 4.20
CA HIS A 38 -5.54 12.46 3.31
C HIS A 38 -6.72 13.15 4.00
N ALA A 39 -7.01 12.78 5.25
CA ALA A 39 -8.10 13.40 6.00
C ALA A 39 -7.84 14.89 6.25
N LYS A 40 -6.60 15.26 6.59
CA LYS A 40 -6.19 16.65 6.83
C LYS A 40 -6.27 17.48 5.55
N ALA A 41 -5.73 16.99 4.44
CA ALA A 41 -5.73 17.68 3.14
C ALA A 41 -7.14 17.96 2.60
N LEU A 42 -8.12 17.12 2.98
CA LEU A 42 -9.52 17.29 2.60
C LEU A 42 -10.29 18.26 3.50
N MET A 43 -9.75 18.70 4.64
CA MET A 43 -10.45 19.66 5.50
C MET A 43 -10.38 21.07 4.92
N PRO A 44 -11.46 21.88 5.05
CA PRO A 44 -11.40 23.30 4.74
C PRO A 44 -10.34 23.97 5.62
N SER A 45 -9.24 24.42 5.03
CA SER A 45 -8.13 25.09 5.71
C SER A 45 -7.81 26.38 5.00
N PHE A 46 -7.42 27.41 5.76
CA PHE A 46 -7.01 28.71 5.22
C PHE A 46 -5.58 28.72 4.66
N GLY A 47 -4.82 27.61 4.81
CA GLY A 47 -3.47 27.43 4.28
C GLY A 47 -3.42 26.95 2.82
N ASP A 48 -2.25 26.98 2.20
CA ASP A 48 -2.07 26.70 0.75
C ASP A 48 -2.17 25.22 0.35
N GLY A 49 -2.40 24.30 1.29
CA GLY A 49 -2.53 22.85 1.05
C GLY A 49 -1.28 22.16 0.52
N LYS A 50 -0.22 22.89 0.13
CA LYS A 50 0.97 22.34 -0.53
C LYS A 50 1.82 21.49 0.38
N GLU A 51 1.87 21.82 1.67
CA GLU A 51 2.60 21.02 2.66
C GLU A 51 1.95 19.63 2.82
N ASP A 52 0.62 19.59 2.93
CA ASP A 52 -0.12 18.34 3.05
C ASP A 52 0.00 17.52 1.76
N GLN A 53 -0.03 18.18 0.60
CA GLN A 53 0.19 17.53 -0.69
C GLN A 53 1.58 16.89 -0.80
N ARG A 54 2.64 17.64 -0.50
CA ARG A 54 4.02 17.10 -0.47
C ARG A 54 4.14 15.93 0.52
N ARG A 55 3.45 16.01 1.66
CA ARG A 55 3.44 14.92 2.64
C ARG A 55 2.78 13.66 2.07
N ILE A 56 1.66 13.81 1.36
CA ILE A 56 0.95 12.69 0.71
C ILE A 56 1.82 12.06 -0.37
N GLU A 57 2.47 12.87 -1.22
CA GLU A 57 3.39 12.40 -2.25
C GLU A 57 4.55 11.60 -1.65
N ASN A 58 5.22 12.16 -0.63
CA ASN A 58 6.34 11.50 0.03
C ASN A 58 5.92 10.17 0.69
N LEU A 59 4.82 10.15 1.44
CA LEU A 59 4.32 8.94 2.08
C LEU A 59 3.95 7.88 1.03
N THR A 60 3.31 8.28 -0.07
CA THR A 60 2.95 7.37 -1.16
C THR A 60 4.19 6.77 -1.79
N HIS A 61 5.19 7.59 -2.12
CA HIS A 61 6.44 7.12 -2.70
C HIS A 61 7.21 6.19 -1.76
N GLU A 62 7.28 6.52 -0.46
CA GLU A 62 7.94 5.68 0.55
C GLU A 62 7.26 4.32 0.71
N ILE A 63 5.93 4.27 0.78
CA ILE A 63 5.18 3.01 0.88
C ILE A 63 5.42 2.17 -0.37
N THR A 64 5.30 2.76 -1.56
CA THR A 64 5.50 2.04 -2.82
C THR A 64 6.94 1.49 -2.94
N ASN A 65 7.93 2.27 -2.51
CA ASN A 65 9.32 1.82 -2.46
C ASN A 65 9.54 0.66 -1.47
N LEU A 66 8.91 0.68 -0.30
CA LEU A 66 8.97 -0.43 0.66
C LEU A 66 8.36 -1.70 0.06
N ILE A 67 7.23 -1.58 -0.62
CA ILE A 67 6.57 -2.72 -1.29
C ILE A 67 7.47 -3.27 -2.41
N ARG A 68 8.01 -2.42 -3.30
CA ARG A 68 8.93 -2.83 -4.38
C ARG A 68 10.21 -3.49 -3.86
N LYS A 69 10.83 -2.92 -2.84
CA LYS A 69 12.04 -3.51 -2.22
C LYS A 69 11.73 -4.90 -1.65
N SER A 70 10.58 -5.03 -0.98
CA SER A 70 10.15 -6.30 -0.41
C SER A 70 9.84 -7.34 -1.48
N GLU A 71 9.18 -6.94 -2.57
CA GLU A 71 8.88 -7.79 -3.73
C GLU A 71 10.18 -8.32 -4.39
N LYS A 72 11.16 -7.46 -4.65
CA LYS A 72 12.48 -7.88 -5.16
C LYS A 72 13.21 -8.85 -4.23
N SER A 73 13.19 -8.58 -2.93
CA SER A 73 13.74 -9.50 -1.92
C SER A 73 13.02 -10.85 -1.91
N LEU A 74 11.71 -10.85 -2.12
CA LEU A 74 10.88 -12.04 -2.19
C LEU A 74 11.18 -12.90 -3.41
N HIS A 75 11.46 -12.29 -4.57
CA HIS A 75 11.93 -13.02 -5.75
C HIS A 75 13.31 -13.66 -5.53
N ARG A 76 14.22 -12.97 -4.81
CA ARG A 76 15.53 -13.54 -4.45
C ARG A 76 15.40 -14.75 -3.52
N LEU A 77 14.42 -14.75 -2.61
CA LEU A 77 14.11 -15.90 -1.74
C LEU A 77 13.69 -17.15 -2.53
N SER A 78 13.11 -16.97 -3.72
CA SER A 78 12.68 -18.07 -4.60
C SER A 78 13.85 -18.77 -5.29
N ALA A 79 14.93 -18.04 -5.57
CA ALA A 79 15.97 -18.46 -6.52
C ALA A 79 17.13 -19.27 -5.91
N GLY A 80 17.19 -19.50 -4.59
CA GLY A 80 18.37 -20.17 -4.01
C GLY A 80 18.16 -20.83 -2.66
N GLY A 81 18.58 -22.09 -2.54
CA GLY A 81 18.94 -22.75 -1.28
C GLY A 81 18.75 -24.28 -1.25
N PRO A 82 19.34 -24.97 -0.25
CA PRO A 82 19.22 -26.42 -0.09
C PRO A 82 17.77 -26.89 0.07
N THR A 83 17.45 -28.06 -0.48
CA THR A 83 16.09 -28.63 -0.58
C THR A 83 15.41 -28.90 0.76
N LYS A 84 16.16 -29.05 1.86
CA LYS A 84 15.64 -29.40 3.19
C LYS A 84 14.77 -28.30 3.84
N ASP A 85 15.05 -27.02 3.55
CA ASP A 85 14.26 -25.87 4.07
C ASP A 85 13.25 -25.33 3.04
N SER A 86 13.04 -26.06 1.94
CA SER A 86 12.25 -25.59 0.80
C SER A 86 10.80 -25.27 1.20
N ASN A 87 10.18 -26.06 2.08
CA ASN A 87 8.78 -25.87 2.46
C ASN A 87 8.56 -24.64 3.35
N VAL A 88 9.40 -24.46 4.39
CA VAL A 88 9.30 -23.31 5.30
C VAL A 88 9.53 -22.01 4.54
N ARG A 89 10.58 -21.96 3.71
CA ARG A 89 10.91 -20.79 2.88
C ARG A 89 9.77 -20.44 1.92
N LYS A 90 9.20 -21.43 1.21
CA LYS A 90 8.05 -21.21 0.34
C LYS A 90 6.81 -20.73 1.10
N ASN A 91 6.57 -21.23 2.32
CA ASN A 91 5.46 -20.79 3.16
C ASN A 91 5.63 -19.32 3.59
N VAL A 92 6.83 -18.96 4.05
CA VAL A 92 7.19 -17.58 4.41
C VAL A 92 7.06 -16.67 3.19
N GLN A 93 7.55 -17.11 2.03
CA GLN A 93 7.44 -16.38 0.78
C GLN A 93 5.99 -16.08 0.42
N ARG A 94 5.11 -17.09 0.47
CA ARG A 94 3.67 -16.93 0.18
C ARG A 94 2.98 -16.01 1.17
N SER A 95 3.31 -16.10 2.45
CA SER A 95 2.76 -15.22 3.49
C SER A 95 3.08 -13.76 3.17
N PHE A 96 4.35 -13.46 2.88
CA PHE A 96 4.75 -12.09 2.53
C PHE A 96 4.19 -11.63 1.18
N ALA A 97 4.09 -12.52 0.18
CA ALA A 97 3.46 -12.17 -1.09
C ALA A 97 1.99 -11.73 -0.88
N THR A 98 1.26 -12.46 -0.05
CA THR A 98 -0.13 -12.13 0.32
C THR A 98 -0.22 -10.81 1.06
N ASP A 99 0.67 -10.57 2.03
CA ASP A 99 0.73 -9.31 2.78
C ASP A 99 1.04 -8.11 1.87
N LEU A 100 2.00 -8.24 0.96
CA LEU A 100 2.38 -7.20 0.02
C LEU A 100 1.27 -6.92 -1.01
N GLN A 101 0.55 -7.96 -1.45
CA GLN A 101 -0.61 -7.80 -2.33
C GLN A 101 -1.74 -7.06 -1.60
N SER A 102 -2.01 -7.42 -0.35
CA SER A 102 -2.99 -6.73 0.51
C SER A 102 -2.63 -5.25 0.69
N LEU A 103 -1.38 -4.95 1.02
CA LEU A 103 -0.86 -3.59 1.15
C LEU A 103 -1.00 -2.78 -0.15
N SER A 104 -0.67 -3.39 -1.29
CA SER A 104 -0.80 -2.75 -2.60
C SER A 104 -2.27 -2.43 -2.93
N MET A 105 -3.19 -3.33 -2.58
CA MET A 105 -4.64 -3.15 -2.79
C MET A 105 -5.18 -2.05 -1.88
N GLU A 106 -4.76 -2.05 -0.62
CA GLU A 106 -5.14 -1.04 0.35
C GLU A 106 -4.66 0.36 -0.07
N LEU A 107 -3.40 0.48 -0.51
CA LEU A 107 -2.85 1.75 -1.00
C LEU A 107 -3.65 2.27 -2.18
N ARG A 108 -3.89 1.41 -3.19
CA ARG A 108 -4.67 1.77 -4.37
C ARG A 108 -6.08 2.22 -4.00
N LYS A 109 -6.75 1.51 -3.09
CA LYS A 109 -8.10 1.87 -2.62
C LYS A 109 -8.12 3.22 -1.92
N LYS A 110 -7.14 3.48 -1.04
CA LYS A 110 -7.01 4.77 -0.33
C LYS A 110 -6.71 5.92 -1.28
N GLN A 111 -5.81 5.71 -2.24
CA GLN A 111 -5.49 6.69 -3.29
C GLN A 111 -6.69 6.98 -4.19
N SER A 112 -7.40 5.95 -4.65
CA SER A 112 -8.61 6.13 -5.47
C SER A 112 -9.74 6.85 -4.71
N ALA A 113 -9.93 6.53 -3.42
CA ALA A 113 -10.93 7.19 -2.58
C ALA A 113 -10.59 8.66 -2.35
N TYR A 114 -9.31 8.98 -2.19
CA TYR A 114 -8.82 10.35 -2.05
C TYR A 114 -9.04 11.17 -3.32
N LEU A 115 -8.64 10.63 -4.48
CA LEU A 115 -8.89 11.28 -5.78
C LEU A 115 -10.35 11.59 -6.03
N LYS A 116 -11.26 10.65 -5.75
CA LYS A 116 -12.71 10.87 -5.89
C LYS A 116 -13.20 12.03 -5.02
N ARG A 117 -12.66 12.18 -3.80
CA ARG A 117 -13.02 13.29 -2.91
C ARG A 117 -12.42 14.61 -3.39
N LEU A 118 -11.20 14.58 -3.93
CA LEU A 118 -10.53 15.73 -4.50
C LEU A 118 -11.30 16.29 -5.72
N GLN A 119 -11.79 15.40 -6.59
CA GLN A 119 -12.65 15.74 -7.74
C GLN A 119 -13.99 16.34 -7.30
N LYS A 120 -14.66 15.73 -6.31
CA LYS A 120 -15.93 16.25 -5.78
C LYS A 120 -15.81 17.66 -5.18
N GLN A 121 -14.67 17.98 -4.56
CA GLN A 121 -14.40 19.34 -4.08
C GLN A 121 -14.22 20.36 -5.21
N LYS A 122 -13.67 19.94 -6.36
CA LYS A 122 -13.54 20.78 -7.56
C LYS A 122 -14.93 21.13 -8.12
N GLU A 123 -15.77 20.13 -8.32
CA GLU A 123 -17.14 20.30 -8.85
C GLU A 123 -18.04 21.16 -7.93
N GLY A 124 -17.93 20.98 -6.61
CA GLY A 124 -18.69 21.77 -5.63
C GLY A 124 -18.26 23.22 -5.49
N SER A 125 -17.00 23.56 -5.84
CA SER A 125 -16.50 24.94 -5.81
C SER A 125 -16.84 25.71 -7.09
N ASP A 126 -17.11 25.02 -8.19
CA ASP A 126 -17.45 25.61 -9.50
C ASP A 126 -18.96 25.95 -9.58
N GLY A 127 -19.81 25.09 -9.00
CA GLY A 127 -21.27 25.30 -8.96
C GLY A 127 -21.74 26.47 -8.08
N ASP A 128 -20.94 26.95 -7.13
CA ASP A 128 -21.27 28.13 -6.30
C ASP A 128 -20.92 29.46 -7.01
N LEU A 129 -20.17 29.41 -8.11
CA LEU A 129 -19.84 30.59 -8.92
C LEU A 129 -20.89 30.89 -9.98
N GLU A 130 -21.66 29.89 -10.44
CA GLU A 130 -22.68 30.09 -11.48
C GLU A 130 -24.01 30.69 -10.98
N ILE A 131 -24.32 30.59 -9.68
CA ILE A 131 -25.63 31.01 -9.16
C ILE A 131 -25.76 32.54 -9.04
N ASN A 132 -24.66 33.31 -9.07
CA ASN A 132 -24.71 34.76 -8.85
C ASN A 132 -24.62 35.63 -10.13
N MET A 133 -24.60 35.03 -11.33
CA MET A 133 -24.55 35.79 -12.59
C MET A 133 -25.92 36.09 -13.22
N ASN A 134 -27.03 35.64 -12.59
CA ASN A 134 -28.36 35.72 -13.21
C ASN A 134 -29.40 36.57 -12.44
N GLY A 135 -28.96 37.37 -11.46
CA GLY A 135 -29.87 38.04 -10.54
C GLY A 135 -29.57 39.52 -10.30
N SER A 136 -29.46 40.36 -11.33
CA SER A 136 -29.75 41.81 -11.23
C SER A 136 -29.75 42.49 -12.60
N ARG A 137 -30.89 42.42 -13.31
CA ARG A 137 -31.23 43.40 -14.35
C ARG A 137 -32.32 44.32 -13.81
N SER A 138 -31.91 45.27 -12.99
CA SER A 138 -32.75 46.40 -12.56
C SER A 138 -31.89 47.67 -12.55
N GLN A 139 -31.97 48.37 -13.68
CA GLN A 139 -32.04 49.83 -13.85
C GLN A 139 -31.55 50.74 -12.68
N VAL A 140 -30.69 51.69 -13.07
CA VAL A 140 -30.60 53.12 -12.66
C VAL A 140 -29.21 53.56 -12.14
N GLU A 141 -28.56 54.36 -13.00
CA GLU A 141 -27.71 55.57 -12.80
C GLU A 141 -26.44 55.60 -11.91
N ASP A 142 -25.35 56.02 -12.58
CA ASP A 142 -24.32 56.97 -12.16
C ASP A 142 -23.45 56.61 -10.94
N THR A 143 -22.30 55.97 -11.16
CA THR A 143 -21.11 55.99 -10.27
C THR A 143 -19.90 55.32 -10.97
N ASP A 144 -19.15 56.09 -11.77
CA ASP A 144 -17.98 55.64 -12.56
C ASP A 144 -16.68 55.41 -11.75
N LEU A 145 -16.74 54.85 -10.52
CA LEU A 145 -15.53 54.63 -9.71
C LEU A 145 -15.46 53.29 -8.93
N ASP A 146 -16.46 52.41 -9.01
CA ASP A 146 -16.49 51.14 -8.23
C ASP A 146 -16.37 49.87 -9.10
N ASP A 147 -16.52 49.99 -10.43
CA ASP A 147 -16.51 48.85 -11.35
C ASP A 147 -15.11 48.22 -11.55
N GLN A 148 -14.05 49.00 -11.39
CA GLN A 148 -12.68 48.52 -11.63
C GLN A 148 -12.12 47.68 -10.46
N GLU A 149 -12.47 48.04 -9.21
CA GLU A 149 -12.06 47.31 -8.00
C GLU A 149 -12.85 45.99 -7.87
N MET A 150 -14.13 45.99 -8.26
CA MET A 150 -14.98 44.79 -8.28
C MET A 150 -14.53 43.76 -9.35
N ASN A 151 -14.05 44.23 -10.50
CA ASN A 151 -13.49 43.40 -11.57
C ASN A 151 -12.12 42.80 -11.18
N GLU A 152 -11.29 43.53 -10.45
CA GLU A 152 -9.99 43.05 -9.98
C GLU A 152 -10.14 41.94 -8.93
N HIS A 153 -11.14 42.06 -8.04
CA HIS A 153 -11.47 41.04 -7.05
C HIS A 153 -12.09 39.78 -7.71
N GLN A 154 -12.92 39.94 -8.74
CA GLN A 154 -13.41 38.81 -9.55
C GLN A 154 -12.28 38.12 -10.33
N LEU A 155 -11.39 38.88 -10.95
CA LEU A 155 -10.25 38.33 -11.69
C LEU A 155 -9.25 37.63 -10.76
N ALA A 156 -9.03 38.16 -9.55
CA ALA A 156 -8.24 37.49 -8.52
C ALA A 156 -8.89 36.17 -8.05
N ARG A 157 -10.23 36.12 -7.96
CA ARG A 157 -10.96 34.87 -7.65
C ARG A 157 -10.85 33.84 -8.77
N ILE A 158 -10.97 34.26 -10.04
CA ILE A 158 -10.80 33.38 -11.21
C ILE A 158 -9.36 32.88 -11.31
N ARG A 159 -8.36 33.75 -11.17
CA ARG A 159 -6.95 33.34 -11.14
C ARG A 159 -6.64 32.39 -9.98
N LYS A 160 -7.28 32.61 -8.82
CA LYS A 160 -7.16 31.72 -7.65
C LYS A 160 -7.85 30.36 -7.89
N SER A 161 -9.00 30.32 -8.57
CA SER A 161 -9.68 29.06 -8.93
C SER A 161 -8.93 28.30 -10.04
N GLU A 162 -8.36 28.99 -11.02
CA GLU A 162 -7.51 28.41 -12.06
C GLU A 162 -6.21 27.83 -11.48
N ALA A 163 -5.50 28.58 -10.63
CA ALA A 163 -4.28 28.10 -9.97
C ALA A 163 -4.55 26.89 -9.06
N PHE A 164 -5.68 26.89 -8.37
CA PHE A 164 -6.15 25.75 -7.59
C PHE A 164 -6.45 24.54 -8.47
N THR A 165 -7.01 24.75 -9.66
CA THR A 165 -7.30 23.68 -10.61
C THR A 165 -6.04 23.02 -11.18
N VAL A 166 -5.00 23.80 -11.49
CA VAL A 166 -3.74 23.27 -12.04
C VAL A 166 -2.97 22.42 -11.02
N GLU A 167 -2.87 22.89 -9.76
CA GLU A 167 -2.18 22.14 -8.71
C GLU A 167 -2.92 20.82 -8.39
N ARG A 168 -4.25 20.87 -8.35
CA ARG A 168 -5.11 19.69 -8.16
C ARG A 168 -4.97 18.70 -9.31
N GLU A 169 -4.86 19.17 -10.55
CA GLU A 169 -4.68 18.29 -11.73
C GLU A 169 -3.32 17.55 -11.67
N ARG A 170 -2.27 18.25 -11.22
CA ARG A 170 -0.95 17.65 -11.01
C ARG A 170 -0.99 16.55 -9.95
N GLU A 171 -1.67 16.80 -8.84
CA GLU A 171 -1.88 15.83 -7.77
C GLU A 171 -2.62 14.58 -8.28
N ILE A 172 -3.66 14.76 -9.11
CA ILE A 172 -4.39 13.66 -9.74
C ILE A 172 -3.44 12.80 -10.59
N GLN A 173 -2.61 13.43 -11.41
CA GLN A 173 -1.66 12.74 -12.28
C GLN A 173 -0.65 11.91 -11.48
N GLN A 174 -0.05 12.48 -10.43
CA GLN A 174 0.93 11.76 -9.59
C GLN A 174 0.32 10.55 -8.89
N VAL A 175 -0.89 10.69 -8.35
CA VAL A 175 -1.57 9.57 -7.72
C VAL A 175 -1.92 8.50 -8.76
N ALA A 176 -2.37 8.89 -9.97
CA ALA A 176 -2.65 7.95 -11.05
C ALA A 176 -1.40 7.14 -11.47
N GLU A 177 -0.24 7.79 -11.55
CA GLU A 177 1.05 7.13 -11.80
C GLU A 177 1.39 6.11 -10.70
N SER A 178 1.24 6.49 -9.43
CA SER A 178 1.46 5.57 -8.31
C SER A 178 0.51 4.37 -8.35
N VAL A 179 -0.74 4.56 -8.77
CA VAL A 179 -1.75 3.52 -8.91
C VAL A 179 -1.41 2.54 -10.05
N ASN A 180 -0.83 3.05 -11.14
CA ASN A 180 -0.37 2.23 -12.25
C ASN A 180 0.85 1.39 -11.84
N GLU A 181 1.80 1.99 -11.13
CA GLU A 181 2.95 1.29 -10.56
C GLU A 181 2.54 0.14 -9.63
N LEU A 182 1.53 0.35 -8.78
CA LEU A 182 0.99 -0.70 -7.91
C LEU A 182 0.32 -1.85 -8.68
N ALA A 183 -0.26 -1.58 -9.85
CA ALA A 183 -0.85 -2.63 -10.68
C ALA A 183 0.22 -3.58 -11.21
N GLN A 184 1.38 -3.06 -11.61
CA GLN A 184 2.51 -3.87 -12.04
C GLN A 184 3.02 -4.74 -10.89
N ILE A 185 3.23 -4.15 -9.71
CA ILE A 185 3.66 -4.89 -8.52
C ILE A 185 2.68 -6.01 -8.16
N MET A 186 1.37 -5.75 -8.23
CA MET A 186 0.36 -6.79 -7.98
C MET A 186 0.45 -7.93 -8.97
N LYS A 187 0.71 -7.66 -10.25
CA LYS A 187 0.86 -8.69 -11.28
C LYS A 187 2.06 -9.58 -10.95
N ASP A 188 3.17 -8.97 -10.56
CA ASP A 188 4.42 -9.68 -10.24
C ASP A 188 4.25 -10.52 -8.96
N LEU A 189 3.61 -9.97 -7.92
CA LEU A 189 3.26 -10.70 -6.70
C LEU A 189 2.23 -11.81 -6.94
N SER A 190 1.29 -11.61 -7.88
CA SER A 190 0.26 -12.61 -8.18
C SER A 190 0.89 -13.90 -8.70
N VAL A 191 1.98 -13.84 -9.46
CA VAL A 191 2.73 -15.05 -9.88
C VAL A 191 3.25 -15.83 -8.67
N LEU A 192 3.70 -15.14 -7.62
CA LEU A 192 4.18 -15.77 -6.38
C LEU A 192 3.03 -16.35 -5.52
N VAL A 193 1.80 -15.85 -5.69
CA VAL A 193 0.62 -16.27 -4.94
C VAL A 193 -0.18 -17.37 -5.67
N ILE A 194 -0.20 -17.36 -7.02
CA ILE A 194 -1.03 -18.21 -7.89
C ILE A 194 -0.50 -19.65 -8.01
N ASP A 195 0.78 -19.92 -7.75
CA ASP A 195 1.38 -21.27 -7.82
C ASP A 195 0.80 -22.28 -6.78
N GLN A 196 -0.20 -21.88 -6.00
CA GLN A 196 -1.11 -22.74 -5.27
C GLN A 196 -2.54 -22.22 -5.41
N GLY A 197 -3.49 -23.12 -5.62
CA GLY A 197 -4.91 -22.83 -5.57
C GLY A 197 -5.38 -22.12 -4.28
N THR A 198 -6.68 -21.84 -4.28
CA THR A 198 -7.46 -21.14 -3.26
C THR A 198 -7.00 -21.39 -1.81
N ILE A 199 -7.11 -20.34 -0.98
CA ILE A 199 -6.70 -20.25 0.44
C ILE A 199 -7.12 -21.45 1.31
N VAL A 200 -8.16 -22.20 0.92
CA VAL A 200 -8.73 -23.35 1.63
C VAL A 200 -7.84 -24.61 1.57
N ASP A 201 -7.16 -24.89 0.46
CA ASP A 201 -6.26 -26.07 0.33
C ASP A 201 -5.06 -25.99 1.30
N ARG A 202 -4.78 -24.81 1.83
CA ARG A 202 -3.62 -24.50 2.69
C ARG A 202 -3.77 -25.03 4.10
N VAL A 203 -4.99 -25.14 4.62
CA VAL A 203 -5.24 -25.73 5.95
C VAL A 203 -5.13 -27.24 5.84
N ASP A 204 -5.73 -27.84 4.82
CA ASP A 204 -5.70 -29.29 4.61
C ASP A 204 -4.29 -29.79 4.30
N TYR A 205 -3.53 -29.11 3.44
CA TYR A 205 -2.14 -29.49 3.15
C TYR A 205 -1.21 -29.37 4.37
N ASN A 206 -1.33 -28.27 5.14
CA ASN A 206 -0.50 -28.09 6.33
C ASN A 206 -0.87 -29.07 7.45
N ILE A 207 -2.17 -29.36 7.65
CA ILE A 207 -2.61 -30.38 8.60
C ILE A 207 -2.13 -31.77 8.17
N GLN A 208 -2.22 -32.11 6.88
CA GLN A 208 -1.71 -33.39 6.36
C GLN A 208 -0.19 -33.54 6.55
N ASN A 209 0.59 -32.49 6.28
CA ASN A 209 2.04 -32.52 6.49
C ASN A 209 2.42 -32.60 7.98
N VAL A 210 1.71 -31.89 8.86
CA VAL A 210 1.90 -31.98 10.31
C VAL A 210 1.54 -33.38 10.80
N ALA A 211 0.41 -33.95 10.35
CA ALA A 211 0.00 -35.31 10.67
C ALA A 211 1.04 -36.34 10.22
N ALA A 212 1.58 -36.21 9.00
CA ALA A 212 2.62 -37.09 8.49
C ALA A 212 3.92 -37.01 9.32
N THR A 213 4.32 -35.80 9.71
CA THR A 213 5.52 -35.57 10.54
C THR A 213 5.35 -36.15 11.95
N VAL A 214 4.17 -35.98 12.55
CA VAL A 214 3.83 -36.55 13.87
C VAL A 214 3.81 -38.08 13.81
N GLN A 215 3.24 -38.66 12.75
CA GLN A 215 3.18 -40.11 12.58
C GLN A 215 4.57 -40.73 12.41
N GLU A 216 5.48 -40.06 11.70
CA GLU A 216 6.88 -40.49 11.59
C GLU A 216 7.61 -40.36 12.94
N GLY A 217 7.37 -39.27 13.69
CA GLY A 217 7.87 -39.12 15.05
C GLY A 217 7.41 -40.23 16.00
N LEU A 218 6.15 -40.66 15.90
CA LEU A 218 5.62 -41.80 16.66
C LEU A 218 6.28 -43.12 16.29
N LYS A 219 6.52 -43.38 14.99
CA LYS A 219 7.25 -44.58 14.54
C LYS A 219 8.68 -44.61 15.07
N GLN A 220 9.36 -43.46 15.07
CA GLN A 220 10.72 -43.33 15.61
C GLN A 220 10.73 -43.64 17.12
N LEU A 221 9.78 -43.10 17.88
CA LEU A 221 9.63 -43.38 19.30
C LEU A 221 9.33 -44.85 19.58
N GLN A 222 8.43 -45.48 18.81
CA GLN A 222 8.16 -46.92 18.92
C GLN A 222 9.39 -47.77 18.64
N LYS A 223 10.19 -47.43 17.63
CA LYS A 223 11.46 -48.12 17.36
C LYS A 223 12.43 -47.98 18.52
N VAL A 224 12.55 -46.79 19.11
CA VAL A 224 13.42 -46.54 20.26
C VAL A 224 12.94 -47.32 21.49
N ILE A 225 11.63 -47.34 21.77
CA ILE A 225 11.05 -48.13 22.87
C ILE A 225 11.31 -49.62 22.64
N PHE A 226 11.13 -50.11 21.41
CA PHE A 226 11.42 -51.51 21.08
C PHE A 226 12.90 -51.85 21.26
N LEU A 227 13.81 -50.96 20.84
CA LEU A 227 15.25 -51.10 21.08
C LEU A 227 15.61 -51.08 22.57
N VAL A 228 14.89 -50.33 23.41
CA VAL A 228 15.10 -50.29 24.86
C VAL A 228 14.60 -51.56 25.55
N TYR A 229 13.56 -52.23 25.03
CA TYR A 229 13.04 -53.49 25.58
C TYR A 229 13.76 -54.75 25.08
N VAL A 230 14.56 -54.64 24.01
CA VAL A 230 15.29 -55.76 23.37
C VAL A 230 16.78 -55.79 23.78
N ILE A 231 17.25 -54.82 24.57
CA ILE A 231 18.56 -54.82 25.24
C ILE A 231 18.34 -55.15 26.72
#